data_AF-E3GX28-F1
#
_entry.id   AF-E3GX28-F1
#
_cell.length_a   1.000
_cell.length_b   1.000
_cell.length_c   1.000
_cell.angle_alpha   90.00
_cell.angle_beta   90.00
_cell.angle_gamma   90.00
#
_symmetry.space_group_name_H-M   'P 1'
#
loop_
_entity.id
_entity.type
_entity.pdbx_description
1 polymer ?
#
loop_
_entity_poly.entity_id
_entity_poly.type
_entity_poly.pdbx_seq_one_letter_code
_entity_poly.pdbx_strand_id
1 'polypeptide(L)'
;MIKIDGSYGEGGGALVRVATALSALTKKTIRIDNIRANRPRKGLSHQHLNAIEAVSKLCNAEVDGLKLGSTTIIFSPKELEGGSLNVNIGTAGSIGLVLQALMIPAAFSESKTKITITGGTDVKWAPPIDYISNVTLPILKKMGYKGKISLLRRGYYPKGGGKVIAEIKPIKKLKPLKLIESEIESIEGISYASNLPKHVADRQAKSAYNILKKTGLDIDIDVRHDNESLSPGSGIVLWAKGNTRIGSSSLGERGKRAEIVGKEAAKELLNFLNSGAPLDKYMGDQIIPYISLTENSKVRTAEFTLHAHTNVYVVKKILGKELKIENGLGKITTIST
;
A
#
# COMPACT_ATOMS: atom_id res chain seq x y z
N MET A 1 14.58 -21.32 11.43
CA MET A 1 13.76 -20.13 11.77
C MET A 1 14.60 -18.87 11.59
N ILE A 2 14.12 -17.87 10.86
CA ILE A 2 14.84 -16.60 10.64
C ILE A 2 14.50 -15.62 11.77
N LYS A 3 15.49 -14.95 12.34
CA LYS A 3 15.31 -13.90 13.36
C LYS A 3 15.35 -12.51 12.74
N ILE A 4 14.40 -11.66 13.09
CA ILE A 4 14.25 -10.30 12.58
C ILE A 4 14.13 -9.34 13.77
N ASP A 5 14.90 -8.26 13.75
CA ASP A 5 14.77 -7.19 14.73
C ASP A 5 13.72 -6.17 14.27
N GLY A 6 12.58 -6.16 14.94
CA GLY A 6 11.44 -5.28 14.68
C GLY A 6 11.66 -3.81 15.06
N SER A 7 12.82 -3.48 15.65
CA SER A 7 13.23 -2.10 15.90
C SER A 7 13.99 -1.48 14.72
N TYR A 8 14.46 -2.30 13.77
CA TYR A 8 15.30 -1.86 12.66
C TYR A 8 14.60 -0.83 11.75
N GLY A 9 15.38 0.14 11.28
CA GLY A 9 14.92 1.17 10.35
C GLY A 9 13.81 2.04 10.94
N GLU A 10 12.63 2.00 10.34
CA GLU A 10 11.48 2.82 10.78
C GLU A 10 10.89 2.34 12.13
N GLY A 11 11.26 1.14 12.57
CA GLY A 11 10.69 0.49 13.76
C GLY A 11 9.15 0.48 13.71
N GLY A 12 8.59 0.38 12.50
CA GLY A 12 7.19 0.61 12.19
C GLY A 12 6.41 -0.67 11.88
N GLY A 13 5.15 -0.49 11.50
CA GLY A 13 4.27 -1.61 11.15
C GLY A 13 4.61 -2.31 9.83
N ALA A 14 5.32 -1.61 8.93
CA ALA A 14 5.66 -2.14 7.60
C ALA A 14 6.55 -3.38 7.68
N LEU A 15 7.57 -3.36 8.56
CA LEU A 15 8.47 -4.49 8.78
C LEU A 15 7.70 -5.77 9.07
N VAL A 16 6.76 -5.71 10.01
CA VAL A 16 5.99 -6.89 10.44
C VAL A 16 5.13 -7.41 9.29
N ARG A 17 4.43 -6.53 8.57
CA ARG A 17 3.56 -6.91 7.44
C ARG A 17 4.34 -7.58 6.31
N VAL A 18 5.45 -6.97 5.89
CA VAL A 18 6.26 -7.50 4.80
C VAL A 18 6.96 -8.80 5.22
N ALA A 19 7.45 -8.87 6.47
CA ALA A 19 8.10 -10.07 6.97
C ALA A 19 7.15 -11.27 7.01
N THR A 20 5.93 -11.11 7.56
CA THR A 20 4.95 -12.21 7.57
C THR A 20 4.48 -12.59 6.17
N ALA A 21 4.34 -11.61 5.27
CA ALA A 21 3.96 -11.86 3.88
C ALA A 21 5.03 -12.65 3.11
N LEU A 22 6.31 -12.30 3.26
CA LEU A 22 7.44 -13.02 2.64
C LEU A 22 7.69 -14.38 3.32
N SER A 23 7.45 -14.48 4.63
CA SER A 23 7.48 -15.76 5.35
C SER A 23 6.44 -16.72 4.77
N ALA A 24 5.19 -16.27 4.61
CA ALA A 24 4.12 -17.03 3.99
C ALA A 24 4.48 -17.48 2.56
N LEU A 25 5.03 -16.57 1.75
CA LEU A 25 5.48 -16.89 0.39
C LEU A 25 6.59 -17.94 0.34
N THR A 26 7.58 -17.84 1.24
CA THR A 26 8.77 -18.70 1.23
C THR A 26 8.63 -19.96 2.07
N LYS A 27 7.52 -20.13 2.80
CA LYS A 27 7.29 -21.19 3.78
C LYS A 27 8.38 -21.27 4.86
N LYS A 28 9.04 -20.15 5.17
CA LYS A 28 10.10 -20.10 6.19
C LYS A 28 9.55 -19.51 7.48
N THR A 29 9.60 -20.26 8.59
CA THR A 29 9.27 -19.72 9.92
C THR A 29 10.15 -18.54 10.29
N ILE A 30 9.52 -17.47 10.78
CA ILE A 30 10.20 -16.26 11.26
C ILE A 30 9.89 -16.00 12.73
N ARG A 31 10.83 -15.36 13.42
CA ARG A 31 10.63 -14.73 14.72
C ARG A 31 10.97 -13.25 14.59
N ILE A 32 10.05 -12.39 15.02
CA ILE A 32 10.26 -10.94 15.07
C ILE A 32 10.28 -10.53 16.53
N ASP A 33 11.40 -9.97 16.99
CA ASP A 33 11.56 -9.39 18.33
C ASP A 33 11.51 -7.86 18.28
N ASN A 34 11.44 -7.18 19.42
CA ASN A 34 11.48 -5.71 19.53
C ASN A 34 10.45 -4.96 18.65
N ILE A 35 9.27 -5.54 18.43
CA ILE A 35 8.25 -4.97 17.55
C ILE A 35 7.89 -3.56 18.04
N ARG A 36 8.17 -2.57 17.18
CA ARG A 36 7.88 -1.15 17.44
C ARG A 36 8.53 -0.61 18.71
N ALA A 37 9.71 -1.11 19.08
CA ALA A 37 10.44 -0.65 20.26
C ALA A 37 10.72 0.86 20.26
N ASN A 38 10.91 1.45 19.08
CA ASN A 38 11.20 2.87 18.88
C ASN A 38 9.95 3.75 18.70
N ARG A 39 8.75 3.25 19.02
CA ARG A 39 7.49 4.00 18.92
C ARG A 39 6.92 4.34 20.30
N PRO A 40 6.17 5.45 20.42
CA PRO A 40 5.54 5.82 21.69
C PRO A 40 4.66 4.71 22.28
N ARG A 41 3.96 3.97 21.41
CA ARG A 41 3.23 2.74 21.77
C ARG A 41 3.98 1.55 21.21
N LYS A 42 4.70 0.81 22.06
CA LYS A 42 5.45 -0.39 21.70
C LYS A 42 4.53 -1.56 21.35
N GLY A 43 5.08 -2.55 20.64
CA GLY A 43 4.38 -3.79 20.29
C GLY A 43 3.33 -3.66 19.19
N LEU A 44 2.64 -4.77 18.93
CA LEU A 44 1.59 -4.86 17.92
C LEU A 44 0.43 -3.90 18.24
N SER A 45 -0.11 -3.27 17.21
CA SER A 45 -1.35 -2.50 17.27
C SER A 45 -2.40 -3.23 16.43
N HIS A 46 -3.67 -2.82 16.52
CA HIS A 46 -4.77 -3.45 15.79
C HIS A 46 -4.49 -3.63 14.29
N GLN A 47 -3.91 -2.64 13.61
CA GLN A 47 -3.58 -2.76 12.18
C GLN A 47 -2.52 -3.83 11.89
N HIS A 48 -1.59 -4.09 12.82
CA HIS A 48 -0.59 -5.14 12.66
C HIS A 48 -1.23 -6.51 12.88
N LEU A 49 -2.03 -6.64 13.95
CA LEU A 49 -2.79 -7.87 14.24
C LEU A 49 -3.63 -8.29 13.04
N ASN A 50 -4.44 -7.38 12.51
CA ASN A 50 -5.35 -7.68 11.41
C ASN A 50 -4.60 -8.10 10.13
N ALA A 51 -3.42 -7.52 9.87
CA ALA A 51 -2.62 -7.91 8.72
C ALA A 51 -1.97 -9.29 8.91
N ILE A 52 -1.39 -9.57 10.09
CA ILE A 52 -0.76 -10.87 10.38
C ILE A 52 -1.80 -11.98 10.43
N GLU A 53 -2.96 -11.72 11.05
CA GLU A 53 -4.06 -12.66 11.13
C GLU A 53 -4.59 -12.99 9.72
N ALA A 54 -4.76 -11.98 8.87
CA ALA A 54 -5.20 -12.19 7.49
C ALA A 54 -4.18 -13.03 6.69
N VAL A 55 -2.88 -12.74 6.82
CA VAL A 55 -1.83 -13.53 6.16
C VAL A 55 -1.76 -14.95 6.73
N SER A 56 -1.92 -15.12 8.06
CA SER A 56 -1.97 -16.42 8.72
C SER A 56 -3.14 -17.26 8.19
N LYS A 57 -4.32 -16.67 8.04
CA LYS A 57 -5.49 -17.34 7.43
C LYS A 57 -5.25 -17.74 5.97
N LEU A 58 -4.51 -16.94 5.21
CA LEU A 58 -4.21 -17.25 3.81
C LEU A 58 -3.28 -18.46 3.66
N CYS A 59 -2.35 -18.66 4.60
CA CYS A 59 -1.35 -19.72 4.55
C CYS A 59 -1.45 -20.76 5.67
N ASN A 60 -2.60 -20.84 6.35
CA ASN A 60 -2.85 -21.74 7.49
C ASN A 60 -1.74 -21.70 8.56
N ALA A 61 -1.18 -20.52 8.84
CA ALA A 61 -0.02 -20.38 9.72
C ALA A 61 -0.37 -20.52 11.20
N GLU A 62 0.56 -21.12 11.96
CA GLU A 62 0.58 -21.02 13.42
C GLU A 62 1.32 -19.75 13.84
N VAL A 63 0.73 -18.98 14.76
CA VAL A 63 1.31 -17.70 15.21
C VAL A 63 1.33 -17.64 16.73
N ASP A 64 2.53 -17.62 17.30
CA ASP A 64 2.75 -17.34 18.72
C ASP A 64 2.93 -15.83 18.95
N GLY A 65 2.38 -15.32 20.06
CA GLY A 65 2.47 -13.92 20.44
C GLY A 65 1.54 -12.96 19.69
N LEU A 66 0.55 -13.45 18.93
CA LEU A 66 -0.39 -12.61 18.17
C LEU A 66 -1.44 -11.94 19.07
N LYS A 67 -1.02 -10.97 19.87
CA LYS A 67 -1.88 -10.18 20.77
C LYS A 67 -1.49 -8.72 20.80
N LEU A 68 -2.44 -7.85 21.17
CA LEU A 68 -2.22 -6.41 21.25
C LEU A 68 -1.06 -6.12 22.23
N GLY A 69 -0.17 -5.20 21.84
CA GLY A 69 1.00 -4.83 22.63
C GLY A 69 2.14 -5.84 22.62
N SER A 70 2.00 -7.00 21.97
CA SER A 70 3.09 -7.99 21.91
C SER A 70 4.32 -7.40 21.22
N THR A 71 5.48 -7.57 21.84
CA THR A 71 6.78 -7.13 21.31
C THR A 71 7.51 -8.22 20.54
N THR A 72 6.98 -9.44 20.57
CA THR A 72 7.55 -10.61 19.90
C THR A 72 6.46 -11.44 19.26
N ILE A 73 6.71 -11.96 18.06
CA ILE A 73 5.91 -13.02 17.45
C ILE A 73 6.79 -14.11 16.85
N ILE A 74 6.25 -15.32 16.79
CA ILE A 74 6.75 -16.39 15.92
C ILE A 74 5.65 -16.69 14.91
N PHE A 75 5.98 -16.69 13.63
CA PHE A 75 5.04 -16.95 12.54
C PHE A 75 5.54 -18.14 11.73
N SER A 76 4.76 -19.22 11.74
CA SER A 76 5.06 -20.52 11.13
C SER A 76 4.06 -20.82 10.01
N PRO A 77 4.35 -20.43 8.76
CA PRO A 77 3.44 -20.62 7.63
C PRO A 77 3.33 -22.09 7.18
N LYS A 78 2.18 -22.45 6.61
CA LYS A 78 1.93 -23.72 5.91
C LYS A 78 1.73 -23.46 4.41
N GLU A 79 0.73 -24.09 3.79
CA GLU A 79 0.47 -24.01 2.35
C GLU A 79 -0.40 -22.80 1.96
N LEU A 80 -0.14 -22.26 0.76
CA LEU A 80 -0.94 -21.17 0.16
C LEU A 80 -2.00 -21.75 -0.77
N GLU A 81 -3.15 -22.16 -0.23
CA GLU A 81 -4.18 -22.86 -1.01
C GLU A 81 -4.97 -21.93 -1.95
N GLY A 82 -5.23 -20.70 -1.52
CA GLY A 82 -6.11 -19.74 -2.22
C GLY A 82 -7.56 -19.84 -1.75
N GLY A 83 -8.53 -19.73 -2.67
CA GLY A 83 -9.96 -19.78 -2.32
C GLY A 83 -10.52 -18.46 -1.80
N SER A 84 -11.51 -18.53 -0.90
CA SER A 84 -12.20 -17.34 -0.37
C SER A 84 -11.71 -16.97 1.02
N LEU A 85 -11.25 -15.73 1.20
CA LEU A 85 -10.80 -15.20 2.48
C LEU A 85 -11.66 -14.01 2.89
N ASN A 86 -12.27 -14.09 4.07
CA ASN A 86 -13.01 -12.98 4.67
C ASN A 86 -12.22 -12.37 5.82
N VAL A 87 -11.95 -11.07 5.74
CA VAL A 87 -11.22 -10.32 6.75
C VAL A 87 -12.12 -9.21 7.28
N ASN A 88 -12.37 -9.24 8.59
CA ASN A 88 -13.09 -8.17 9.27
C ASN A 88 -12.17 -7.49 10.27
N ILE A 89 -11.79 -6.24 9.98
CA ILE A 89 -10.91 -5.42 10.83
C ILE A 89 -11.68 -4.92 12.08
N GLY A 90 -13.01 -4.93 12.05
CA GLY A 90 -13.90 -4.56 13.16
C GLY A 90 -14.04 -3.06 13.43
N THR A 91 -13.13 -2.24 12.91
CA THR A 91 -13.08 -0.78 13.12
C THR A 91 -12.59 -0.07 11.85
N ALA A 92 -12.21 1.20 11.93
CA ALA A 92 -11.53 1.93 10.85
C ALA A 92 -10.04 1.58 10.65
N GLY A 93 -9.59 0.36 11.02
CA GLY A 93 -8.25 -0.09 10.63
C GLY A 93 -8.11 -0.19 9.11
N SER A 94 -6.90 0.08 8.57
CA SER A 94 -6.71 0.23 7.13
C SER A 94 -6.86 -1.09 6.37
N ILE A 95 -7.84 -1.13 5.46
CA ILE A 95 -7.95 -2.17 4.42
C ILE A 95 -6.70 -2.14 3.54
N GLY A 96 -6.19 -0.96 3.20
CA GLY A 96 -5.04 -0.82 2.32
C GLY A 96 -3.78 -1.51 2.85
N LEU A 97 -3.48 -1.35 4.13
CA LEU A 97 -2.33 -2.02 4.76
C LEU A 97 -2.47 -3.54 4.83
N VAL A 98 -3.67 -4.04 5.12
CA VAL A 98 -3.96 -5.48 5.12
C VAL A 98 -3.81 -6.03 3.70
N LEU A 99 -4.37 -5.33 2.72
CA LEU A 99 -4.33 -5.76 1.32
C LEU A 99 -2.89 -5.77 0.78
N GLN A 100 -2.07 -4.78 1.12
CA GLN A 100 -0.64 -4.79 0.76
C GLN A 100 0.10 -6.03 1.28
N ALA A 101 -0.20 -6.47 2.51
CA ALA A 101 0.40 -7.66 3.09
C ALA A 101 -0.08 -8.94 2.39
N LEU A 102 -1.38 -9.04 2.11
CA LEU A 102 -1.98 -10.20 1.45
C LEU A 102 -1.58 -10.34 -0.03
N MET A 103 -1.45 -9.22 -0.76
CA MET A 103 -1.18 -9.21 -2.19
C MET A 103 0.14 -9.88 -2.57
N ILE A 104 1.14 -9.88 -1.67
CA ILE A 104 2.45 -10.50 -1.89
C ILE A 104 2.30 -12.04 -2.03
N PRO A 105 1.88 -12.79 -0.99
CA PRO A 105 1.75 -14.25 -1.09
C PRO A 105 0.56 -14.70 -1.94
N ALA A 106 -0.56 -13.97 -1.97
CA ALA A 106 -1.78 -14.41 -2.68
C ALA A 106 -1.60 -14.58 -4.19
N ALA A 107 -0.60 -13.93 -4.79
CA ALA A 107 -0.24 -14.11 -6.19
C ALA A 107 0.38 -15.49 -6.49
N PHE A 108 0.87 -16.19 -5.47
CA PHE A 108 1.56 -17.46 -5.57
C PHE A 108 0.81 -18.60 -4.88
N SER A 109 -0.47 -18.38 -4.56
CA SER A 109 -1.36 -19.47 -4.10
C SER A 109 -1.57 -20.52 -5.19
N GLU A 110 -2.00 -21.71 -4.79
CA GLU A 110 -2.32 -22.81 -5.72
C GLU A 110 -3.52 -22.47 -6.62
N SER A 111 -4.49 -21.74 -6.07
CA SER A 111 -5.72 -21.35 -6.76
C SER A 111 -6.01 -19.85 -6.68
N LYS A 112 -7.02 -19.40 -7.43
CA LYS A 112 -7.49 -18.00 -7.39
C LYS A 112 -7.91 -17.66 -5.96
N THR A 113 -7.43 -16.53 -5.46
CA THR A 113 -7.80 -16.00 -4.13
C THR A 113 -8.80 -14.86 -4.28
N LYS A 114 -9.96 -14.97 -3.65
CA LYS A 114 -10.96 -13.89 -3.50
C LYS A 114 -10.96 -13.43 -2.05
N ILE A 115 -10.49 -12.21 -1.83
CA ILE A 115 -10.38 -11.61 -0.50
C ILE A 115 -11.47 -10.56 -0.35
N THR A 116 -12.35 -10.72 0.64
CA THR A 116 -13.31 -9.69 1.05
C THR A 116 -12.84 -9.07 2.36
N ILE A 117 -12.54 -7.77 2.35
CA ILE A 117 -12.06 -7.05 3.53
C ILE A 117 -13.07 -5.99 3.92
N THR A 118 -13.38 -5.92 5.22
CA THR A 118 -14.18 -4.84 5.82
C THR A 118 -13.35 -4.05 6.83
N GLY A 119 -13.45 -2.72 6.78
CA GLY A 119 -12.63 -1.81 7.61
C GLY A 119 -12.61 -0.37 7.08
N GLY A 120 -11.50 0.35 7.27
CA GLY A 120 -11.29 1.69 6.72
C GLY A 120 -10.65 1.66 5.33
N THR A 121 -11.29 2.27 4.33
CA THR A 121 -10.74 2.40 2.96
C THR A 121 -9.83 3.61 2.81
N ASP A 122 -10.11 4.65 3.60
CA ASP A 122 -9.52 5.98 3.48
C ASP A 122 -9.21 6.50 4.90
N VAL A 123 -8.02 6.17 5.40
CA VAL A 123 -7.62 6.44 6.80
C VAL A 123 -6.19 6.98 6.87
N LYS A 124 -5.90 7.73 7.92
CA LYS A 124 -4.58 8.36 8.10
C LYS A 124 -3.46 7.33 8.13
N TRP A 125 -2.29 7.74 7.63
CA TRP A 125 -1.04 6.97 7.66
C TRP A 125 -1.11 5.60 6.96
N ALA A 126 -2.02 5.48 5.99
CA ALA A 126 -2.17 4.32 5.15
C ALA A 126 -2.53 4.74 3.72
N PRO A 127 -2.16 3.94 2.71
CA PRO A 127 -2.59 4.19 1.34
C PRO A 127 -4.12 4.09 1.23
N PRO A 128 -4.79 5.10 0.66
CA PRO A 128 -6.19 4.98 0.25
C PRO A 128 -6.38 3.81 -0.70
N ILE A 129 -7.56 3.19 -0.69
CA ILE A 129 -7.82 2.03 -1.56
C ILE A 129 -7.70 2.37 -3.06
N ASP A 130 -8.04 3.60 -3.43
CA ASP A 130 -7.92 4.07 -4.81
C ASP A 130 -6.46 4.22 -5.24
N TYR A 131 -5.54 4.52 -4.32
CA TYR A 131 -4.11 4.51 -4.61
C TYR A 131 -3.66 3.08 -4.94
N ILE A 132 -4.07 2.09 -4.15
CA ILE A 132 -3.70 0.69 -4.43
C ILE A 132 -4.27 0.24 -5.78
N SER A 133 -5.50 0.63 -6.08
CA SER A 133 -6.21 0.21 -7.30
C SER A 133 -5.65 0.86 -8.57
N ASN A 134 -5.24 2.13 -8.51
CA ASN A 134 -4.85 2.93 -9.68
C ASN A 134 -3.34 3.20 -9.79
N VAL A 135 -2.56 2.97 -8.73
CA VAL A 135 -1.10 3.14 -8.71
C VAL A 135 -0.40 1.81 -8.49
N THR A 136 -0.61 1.18 -7.32
CA THR A 136 0.11 -0.04 -6.96
C THR A 136 -0.18 -1.20 -7.91
N LEU A 137 -1.46 -1.55 -8.09
CA LEU A 137 -1.86 -2.69 -8.89
C LEU A 137 -1.47 -2.54 -10.38
N PRO A 138 -1.62 -1.36 -11.02
CA PRO A 138 -1.14 -1.18 -12.39
C PRO A 138 0.38 -1.32 -12.55
N ILE A 139 1.20 -0.89 -11.59
CA ILE A 139 2.65 -1.17 -11.62
C ILE A 139 2.92 -2.68 -11.52
N LEU A 140 2.27 -3.37 -10.58
CA LEU A 140 2.42 -4.81 -10.43
C LEU A 140 1.95 -5.58 -11.68
N LYS A 141 0.91 -5.10 -12.38
CA LYS A 141 0.46 -5.70 -13.65
C LYS A 141 1.54 -5.67 -14.73
N LYS A 142 2.45 -4.69 -14.75
CA LYS A 142 3.60 -4.67 -15.68
C LYS A 142 4.57 -5.83 -15.42
N MET A 143 4.63 -6.30 -14.17
CA MET A 143 5.38 -7.50 -13.77
C MET A 143 4.60 -8.80 -14.02
N GLY A 144 3.42 -8.74 -14.65
CA GLY A 144 2.57 -9.91 -14.90
C GLY A 144 1.65 -10.28 -13.73
N TYR A 145 1.56 -9.45 -12.69
CA TYR A 145 0.60 -9.65 -11.60
C TYR A 145 -0.84 -9.63 -12.11
N LYS A 146 -1.66 -10.58 -11.67
CA LYS A 146 -3.05 -10.74 -12.13
C LYS A 146 -4.03 -10.48 -10.99
N GLY A 147 -4.35 -9.21 -10.76
CA GLY A 147 -5.28 -8.77 -9.72
C GLY A 147 -6.38 -7.84 -10.23
N LYS A 148 -7.51 -7.84 -9.51
CA LYS A 148 -8.59 -6.85 -9.61
C LYS A 148 -8.98 -6.44 -8.19
N ILE A 149 -9.18 -5.14 -7.98
CA ILE A 149 -9.69 -4.59 -6.71
C ILE A 149 -11.00 -3.89 -7.03
N SER A 150 -12.01 -4.10 -6.19
CA SER A 150 -13.33 -3.50 -6.32
C SER A 150 -13.75 -2.94 -4.98
N LEU A 151 -13.84 -1.61 -4.93
CA LEU A 151 -14.39 -0.87 -3.81
C LEU A 151 -15.92 -0.95 -3.90
N LEU A 152 -16.54 -1.60 -2.91
CA LEU A 152 -18.01 -1.70 -2.85
C LEU A 152 -18.61 -0.63 -1.96
N ARG A 153 -17.90 -0.22 -0.91
CA ARG A 153 -18.35 0.81 0.02
C ARG A 153 -17.16 1.48 0.69
N ARG A 154 -17.18 2.81 0.82
CA ARG A 154 -16.15 3.54 1.57
C ARG A 154 -16.31 3.38 3.08
N GLY A 155 -15.18 3.42 3.78
CA GLY A 155 -15.10 3.29 5.22
C GLY A 155 -14.12 4.28 5.83
N TYR A 156 -14.61 5.04 6.82
CA TYR A 156 -13.89 6.15 7.41
C TYR A 156 -13.78 5.99 8.92
N TYR A 157 -12.79 6.66 9.52
CA TYR A 157 -12.73 6.80 10.96
C TYR A 157 -13.97 7.54 11.50
N PRO A 158 -14.56 7.13 12.65
CA PRO A 158 -14.11 6.05 13.53
C PRO A 158 -14.67 4.66 13.22
N LYS A 159 -15.83 4.56 12.56
CA LYS A 159 -16.58 3.29 12.46
C LYS A 159 -16.00 2.31 11.44
N GLY A 160 -15.26 2.79 10.45
CA GLY A 160 -14.81 1.98 9.32
C GLY A 160 -16.02 1.58 8.46
N GLY A 161 -16.27 0.28 8.34
CA GLY A 161 -17.42 -0.27 7.62
C GLY A 161 -17.31 -0.26 6.10
N GLY A 162 -16.19 0.21 5.55
CA GLY A 162 -15.88 0.08 4.13
C GLY A 162 -15.73 -1.38 3.74
N LYS A 163 -15.94 -1.68 2.47
CA LYS A 163 -15.95 -3.05 1.94
C LYS A 163 -15.22 -3.08 0.60
N VAL A 164 -14.21 -3.93 0.51
CA VAL A 164 -13.38 -4.13 -0.67
C VAL A 164 -13.34 -5.61 -1.01
N ILE A 165 -13.44 -5.93 -2.31
CA ILE A 165 -13.15 -7.24 -2.84
C ILE A 165 -11.87 -7.17 -3.67
N ALA A 166 -10.89 -8.01 -3.37
CA ALA A 166 -9.72 -8.21 -4.19
C ALA A 166 -9.72 -9.64 -4.76
N GLU A 167 -9.54 -9.77 -6.06
CA GLU A 167 -9.45 -11.06 -6.75
C GLU A 167 -8.06 -11.18 -7.37
N ILE A 168 -7.29 -12.16 -6.91
CA ILE A 168 -5.90 -12.38 -7.31
C ILE A 168 -5.81 -13.77 -7.94
N LYS A 169 -5.34 -13.84 -9.18
CA LYS A 169 -5.10 -15.10 -9.89
C LYS A 169 -3.66 -15.56 -9.68
N PRO A 170 -3.42 -16.87 -9.55
CA PRO A 170 -2.09 -17.39 -9.34
C PRO A 170 -1.19 -17.14 -10.55
N ILE A 171 0.08 -16.89 -10.28
CA ILE A 171 1.15 -16.71 -11.26
C ILE A 171 2.33 -17.62 -10.91
N LYS A 172 3.03 -18.11 -11.93
CA LYS A 172 4.24 -18.93 -11.73
C LYS A 172 5.45 -18.10 -11.30
N LYS A 173 5.58 -16.91 -11.89
CA LYS A 173 6.68 -15.96 -11.64
C LYS A 173 6.27 -14.55 -12.04
N LEU A 174 6.89 -13.57 -11.40
CA LEU A 174 6.84 -12.18 -11.84
C LEU A 174 7.88 -11.95 -12.94
N LYS A 175 7.59 -10.99 -13.82
CA LYS A 175 8.54 -10.46 -14.81
C LYS A 175 9.35 -9.32 -14.18
N PRO A 176 10.63 -9.15 -14.55
CA PRO A 176 11.43 -8.03 -14.09
C PRO A 176 10.80 -6.70 -14.49
N LEU A 177 10.88 -5.69 -13.62
CA LEU A 177 10.43 -4.33 -13.89
C LEU A 177 11.64 -3.44 -14.18
N LYS A 178 11.71 -2.91 -15.40
CA LYS A 178 12.66 -1.86 -15.77
C LYS A 178 11.88 -0.56 -15.92
N LEU A 179 12.03 0.34 -14.95
CA LEU A 179 11.29 1.60 -14.91
C LEU A 179 12.17 2.70 -14.29
N ILE A 180 12.92 3.38 -15.15
CA ILE A 180 13.97 4.35 -14.76
C ILE A 180 13.62 5.77 -15.17
N GLU A 181 12.97 5.89 -16.33
CA GLU A 181 12.53 7.15 -16.91
C GLU A 181 11.01 7.26 -16.80
N SER A 182 10.54 8.47 -16.54
CA SER A 182 9.12 8.77 -16.41
C SER A 182 8.58 9.37 -17.71
N GLU A 183 7.61 8.70 -18.31
CA GLU A 183 6.80 9.21 -19.42
C GLU A 183 5.37 9.38 -18.91
N ILE A 184 4.87 10.61 -19.01
CA ILE A 184 3.56 11.01 -18.50
C ILE A 184 2.71 11.46 -19.68
N GLU A 185 1.59 10.79 -19.86
CA GLU A 185 0.59 11.05 -20.90
C GLU A 185 -0.51 11.98 -20.37
N SER A 186 -1.00 11.70 -19.17
CA SER A 186 -2.10 12.42 -18.55
C SER A 186 -2.07 12.32 -17.03
N ILE A 187 -2.92 13.09 -16.37
CA ILE A 187 -3.21 12.99 -14.94
C ILE A 187 -4.66 12.55 -14.79
N GLU A 188 -4.86 11.50 -14.00
CA GLU A 188 -6.18 11.02 -13.60
C GLU A 188 -6.37 11.20 -12.09
N GLY A 189 -7.62 11.18 -11.62
CA GLY A 189 -7.91 11.29 -10.21
C GLY A 189 -9.31 10.84 -9.83
N ILE A 190 -9.50 10.57 -8.54
CA ILE A 190 -10.80 10.37 -7.92
C ILE A 190 -10.90 11.30 -6.72
N SER A 191 -11.84 12.24 -6.78
CA SER A 191 -12.26 13.09 -5.67
C SER A 191 -13.57 12.56 -5.11
N TYR A 192 -13.65 12.32 -3.80
CA TYR A 192 -14.80 11.63 -3.22
C TYR A 192 -15.28 12.28 -1.92
N ALA A 193 -16.59 12.18 -1.67
CA ALA A 193 -17.21 12.52 -0.41
C ALA A 193 -18.40 11.59 -0.10
N SER A 194 -18.44 11.01 1.10
CA SER A 194 -19.54 10.17 1.57
C SER A 194 -20.20 10.78 2.81
N ASN A 195 -21.53 10.75 2.88
CA ASN A 195 -22.34 11.37 3.95
C ASN A 195 -21.98 12.85 4.23
N LEU A 196 -21.58 13.57 3.17
CA LEU A 196 -21.24 14.99 3.17
C LEU A 196 -21.88 15.63 1.94
N PRO A 197 -22.05 16.97 1.91
CA PRO A 197 -22.57 17.63 0.72
C PRO A 197 -21.69 17.37 -0.53
N LYS A 198 -22.32 17.10 -1.68
CA LYS A 198 -21.65 16.79 -2.96
C LYS A 198 -20.55 17.80 -3.33
N HIS A 199 -20.81 19.09 -3.08
CA HIS A 199 -19.86 20.17 -3.36
C HIS A 199 -18.52 20.06 -2.61
N VAL A 200 -18.39 19.18 -1.61
CA VAL A 200 -17.09 18.89 -0.98
C VAL A 200 -16.15 18.23 -1.99
N ALA A 201 -16.61 17.19 -2.69
CA ALA A 201 -15.81 16.48 -3.69
C ALA A 201 -15.53 17.36 -4.93
N ASP A 202 -16.51 18.18 -5.34
CA ASP A 202 -16.33 19.14 -6.44
C ASP A 202 -15.23 20.17 -6.13
N ARG A 203 -15.24 20.74 -4.90
CA ARG A 203 -14.25 21.76 -4.50
C ARG A 203 -12.85 21.18 -4.33
N GLN A 204 -12.74 19.93 -3.87
CA GLN A 204 -11.49 19.18 -3.86
C GLN A 204 -10.92 19.04 -5.28
N ALA A 205 -11.72 18.51 -6.21
CA ALA A 205 -11.32 18.30 -7.60
C ALA A 205 -10.94 19.62 -8.29
N LYS A 206 -11.79 20.65 -8.18
CA LYS A 206 -11.54 21.98 -8.77
C LYS A 206 -10.25 22.61 -8.24
N SER A 207 -9.98 22.48 -6.95
CA SER A 207 -8.75 23.02 -6.37
C SER A 207 -7.51 22.26 -6.84
N ALA A 208 -7.59 20.93 -6.98
CA ALA A 208 -6.50 20.13 -7.54
C ALA A 208 -6.24 20.49 -9.01
N TYR A 209 -7.29 20.51 -9.84
CA TYR A 209 -7.24 20.86 -11.26
C TYR A 209 -6.57 22.21 -11.49
N ASN A 210 -6.94 23.25 -10.72
CA ASN A 210 -6.39 24.59 -10.89
C ASN A 210 -4.87 24.68 -10.66
N ILE A 211 -4.30 23.75 -9.90
CA ILE A 211 -2.86 23.65 -9.67
C ILE A 211 -2.21 22.84 -10.79
N LEU A 212 -2.82 21.71 -11.14
CA LEU A 212 -2.26 20.76 -12.09
C LEU A 212 -2.33 21.26 -13.54
N LYS A 213 -3.30 22.10 -13.92
CA LYS A 213 -3.42 22.64 -15.29
C LYS A 213 -2.15 23.35 -15.80
N LYS A 214 -1.27 23.77 -14.89
CA LYS A 214 0.03 24.38 -15.21
C LYS A 214 1.04 23.39 -15.83
N THR A 215 0.79 22.09 -15.72
CA THR A 215 1.65 21.06 -16.33
C THR A 215 1.46 20.97 -17.84
N GLY A 216 0.34 21.49 -18.38
CA GLY A 216 -0.03 21.33 -19.78
C GLY A 216 -0.51 19.91 -20.15
N LEU A 217 -0.62 19.00 -19.18
CA LEU A 217 -1.12 17.64 -19.38
C LEU A 217 -2.65 17.64 -19.41
N ASP A 218 -3.22 16.63 -20.06
CA ASP A 218 -4.65 16.31 -19.92
C ASP A 218 -4.94 15.86 -18.49
N ILE A 219 -6.05 16.33 -17.92
CA ILE A 219 -6.41 16.13 -16.51
C ILE A 219 -7.88 15.71 -16.41
N ASP A 220 -8.10 14.48 -15.98
CA ASP A 220 -9.44 13.93 -15.70
C ASP A 220 -9.57 13.55 -14.23
N ILE A 221 -10.44 14.24 -13.48
CA ILE A 221 -10.69 13.95 -12.07
C ILE A 221 -12.14 13.54 -11.91
N ASP A 222 -12.37 12.25 -11.71
CA ASP A 222 -13.68 11.67 -11.44
C ASP A 222 -14.19 12.12 -10.07
N VAL A 223 -15.37 12.74 -10.04
CA VAL A 223 -16.00 13.23 -8.81
C VAL A 223 -17.08 12.26 -8.36
N ARG A 224 -16.84 11.61 -7.22
CA ARG A 224 -17.75 10.61 -6.64
C ARG A 224 -18.40 11.13 -5.37
N HIS A 225 -19.69 10.86 -5.24
CA HIS A 225 -20.46 11.19 -4.05
C HIS A 225 -21.41 10.05 -3.72
N ASP A 226 -21.51 9.70 -2.44
CA ASP A 226 -22.42 8.67 -1.96
C ASP A 226 -22.93 8.99 -0.55
N ASN A 227 -23.94 8.25 -0.10
CA ASN A 227 -24.45 8.30 1.27
C ASN A 227 -24.50 6.90 1.92
N GLU A 228 -23.58 6.01 1.53
CA GLU A 228 -23.63 4.60 1.92
C GLU A 228 -22.68 4.27 3.08
N SER A 229 -21.72 5.15 3.38
CA SER A 229 -20.73 4.91 4.43
C SER A 229 -21.33 4.97 5.84
N LEU A 230 -20.66 4.34 6.82
CA LEU A 230 -21.10 4.41 8.23
C LEU A 230 -20.68 5.70 8.95
N SER A 231 -19.74 6.44 8.38
CA SER A 231 -19.19 7.68 8.94
C SER A 231 -18.91 8.66 7.80
N PRO A 232 -19.09 9.97 8.01
CA PRO A 232 -18.78 10.96 6.99
C PRO A 232 -17.28 11.00 6.71
N GLY A 233 -16.92 11.20 5.45
CA GLY A 233 -15.53 11.29 5.04
C GLY A 233 -15.40 11.79 3.62
N SER A 234 -14.23 12.35 3.31
CA SER A 234 -13.90 12.81 1.96
C SER A 234 -12.40 12.73 1.74
N GLY A 235 -11.99 12.87 0.50
CA GLY A 235 -10.58 12.80 0.13
C GLY A 235 -10.41 12.84 -1.38
N ILE A 236 -9.16 12.89 -1.80
CA ILE A 236 -8.80 12.88 -3.20
C ILE A 236 -7.54 12.03 -3.37
N VAL A 237 -7.54 11.22 -4.43
CA VAL A 237 -6.37 10.49 -4.90
C VAL A 237 -6.12 10.92 -6.35
N LEU A 238 -4.88 11.27 -6.66
CA LEU A 238 -4.46 11.70 -7.99
C LEU A 238 -3.31 10.81 -8.45
N TRP A 239 -3.20 10.54 -9.74
CA TRP A 239 -2.05 9.85 -10.30
C TRP A 239 -1.72 10.28 -11.72
N ALA A 240 -0.43 10.28 -12.05
CA ALA A 240 0.03 10.41 -13.42
C ALA A 240 -0.01 9.05 -14.14
N LYS A 241 -0.47 9.06 -15.39
CA LYS A 241 -0.57 7.90 -16.28
C LYS A 241 0.47 7.99 -17.39
N GLY A 242 0.89 6.82 -17.87
CA GLY A 242 1.85 6.61 -18.95
C GLY A 242 2.63 5.33 -18.72
N ASN A 243 3.94 5.36 -18.98
CA ASN A 243 4.85 4.30 -18.54
C ASN A 243 5.02 4.30 -17.00
N THR A 244 4.59 5.36 -16.34
CA THR A 244 4.68 5.58 -14.90
C THR A 244 3.33 5.42 -14.21
N ARG A 245 3.35 5.33 -12.88
CA ARG A 245 2.19 5.57 -12.00
C ARG A 245 2.71 6.27 -10.74
N ILE A 246 2.67 7.59 -10.77
CA ILE A 246 3.07 8.45 -9.65
C ILE A 246 1.79 8.94 -9.01
N GLY A 247 1.55 8.60 -7.75
CA GLY A 247 0.33 8.96 -7.03
C GLY A 247 0.55 9.90 -5.86
N SER A 248 -0.51 10.63 -5.52
CA SER A 248 -0.60 11.39 -4.28
C SER A 248 -2.03 11.32 -3.73
N SER A 249 -2.21 11.70 -2.47
CA SER A 249 -3.54 11.75 -1.88
C SER A 249 -3.63 12.76 -0.73
N SER A 250 -4.84 13.22 -0.44
CA SER A 250 -5.12 13.97 0.79
C SER A 250 -6.52 13.62 1.30
N LEU A 251 -6.64 13.46 2.62
CA LEU A 251 -7.91 13.20 3.29
C LEU A 251 -8.56 14.50 3.76
N GLY A 252 -9.88 14.53 3.70
CA GLY A 252 -10.72 15.48 4.40
C GLY A 252 -10.71 15.22 5.90
N GLU A 253 -10.79 16.31 6.67
CA GLU A 253 -10.81 16.26 8.13
C GLU A 253 -11.74 17.35 8.65
N ARG A 254 -12.30 17.16 9.85
CA ARG A 254 -13.16 18.16 10.47
C ARG A 254 -12.41 19.50 10.61
N GLY A 255 -12.98 20.57 10.07
CA GLY A 255 -12.39 21.91 10.06
C GLY A 255 -11.42 22.17 8.89
N LYS A 256 -11.03 21.16 8.12
CA LYS A 256 -10.16 21.32 6.95
C LYS A 256 -11.00 21.60 5.70
N ARG A 257 -10.77 22.74 5.06
CA ARG A 257 -11.49 23.13 3.83
C ARG A 257 -11.21 22.17 2.68
N ALA A 258 -12.22 21.90 1.85
CA ALA A 258 -12.15 21.03 0.68
C ALA A 258 -11.05 21.45 -0.31
N GLU A 259 -10.88 22.76 -0.49
CA GLU A 259 -9.87 23.35 -1.35
C GLU A 259 -8.45 23.04 -0.84
N ILE A 260 -8.24 23.00 0.47
CA ILE A 260 -6.94 22.63 1.06
C ILE A 260 -6.63 21.17 0.78
N VAL A 261 -7.62 20.28 0.89
CA VAL A 261 -7.46 18.84 0.56
C VAL A 261 -7.04 18.66 -0.90
N GLY A 262 -7.75 19.30 -1.85
CA GLY A 262 -7.38 19.28 -3.27
C GLY A 262 -5.99 19.87 -3.53
N LYS A 263 -5.67 20.98 -2.87
CA LYS A 263 -4.39 21.68 -3.01
C LYS A 263 -3.20 20.84 -2.53
N GLU A 264 -3.34 20.16 -1.40
CA GLU A 264 -2.28 19.32 -0.84
C GLU A 264 -1.96 18.14 -1.76
N ALA A 265 -2.98 17.40 -2.21
CA ALA A 265 -2.78 16.27 -3.10
C ALA A 265 -2.12 16.71 -4.42
N ALA A 266 -2.60 17.80 -5.03
CA ALA A 266 -2.04 18.31 -6.28
C ALA A 266 -0.59 18.79 -6.11
N LYS A 267 -0.27 19.48 -5.02
CA LYS A 267 1.11 19.92 -4.74
C LYS A 267 2.06 18.74 -4.52
N GLU A 268 1.62 17.73 -3.78
CA GLU A 268 2.43 16.53 -3.58
C GLU A 268 2.66 15.80 -4.90
N LEU A 269 1.63 15.68 -5.75
CA LEU A 269 1.80 15.11 -7.09
C LEU A 269 2.84 15.88 -7.90
N LEU A 270 2.71 17.21 -8.00
CA LEU A 270 3.67 18.05 -8.72
C LEU A 270 5.11 17.87 -8.23
N ASN A 271 5.31 17.77 -6.91
CA ASN A 271 6.65 17.52 -6.36
C ASN A 271 7.23 16.20 -6.86
N PHE A 272 6.42 15.14 -6.95
CA PHE A 272 6.89 13.88 -7.50
C PHE A 272 7.13 13.94 -9.01
N LEU A 273 6.25 14.60 -9.78
CA LEU A 273 6.47 14.79 -11.23
C LEU A 273 7.78 15.54 -11.50
N ASN A 274 8.07 16.59 -10.72
CA ASN A 274 9.28 17.38 -10.84
C ASN A 274 10.56 16.61 -10.45
N SER A 275 10.44 15.50 -9.73
CA SER A 275 11.60 14.64 -9.42
C SER A 275 12.11 13.87 -10.66
N GLY A 276 11.29 13.75 -11.70
CA GLY A 276 11.58 12.92 -12.89
C GLY A 276 11.61 11.42 -12.62
N ALA A 277 11.38 10.97 -11.39
CA ALA A 277 11.34 9.55 -11.05
C ALA A 277 9.98 8.93 -11.42
N PRO A 278 9.97 7.70 -11.96
CA PRO A 278 8.74 7.04 -12.41
C PRO A 278 7.97 6.33 -11.28
N LEU A 279 8.42 6.41 -10.04
CA LEU A 279 7.67 5.95 -8.87
C LEU A 279 7.66 7.07 -7.84
N ASP A 280 6.50 7.31 -7.23
CA ASP A 280 6.44 8.16 -6.04
C ASP A 280 7.10 7.48 -4.82
N LYS A 281 7.27 8.23 -3.73
CA LYS A 281 7.94 7.74 -2.52
C LYS A 281 7.25 6.55 -1.86
N TYR A 282 5.93 6.41 -2.00
CA TYR A 282 5.13 5.34 -1.41
C TYR A 282 5.25 4.07 -2.26
N MET A 283 5.12 4.19 -3.58
CA MET A 283 5.32 3.05 -4.49
C MET A 283 6.77 2.54 -4.40
N GLY A 284 7.73 3.42 -4.14
CA GLY A 284 9.13 3.09 -3.91
C GLY A 284 9.36 2.09 -2.77
N ASP A 285 8.59 2.14 -1.67
CA ASP A 285 8.67 1.13 -0.62
C ASP A 285 7.84 -0.13 -0.94
N GLN A 286 6.68 0.04 -1.58
CA GLN A 286 5.74 -1.03 -1.90
C GLN A 286 6.26 -1.99 -2.97
N ILE A 287 7.10 -1.52 -3.89
CA ILE A 287 7.61 -2.32 -5.00
C ILE A 287 8.69 -3.31 -4.55
N ILE A 288 9.40 -3.01 -3.47
CA ILE A 288 10.59 -3.73 -3.00
C ILE A 288 10.34 -5.24 -2.83
N PRO A 289 9.28 -5.70 -2.12
CA PRO A 289 9.02 -7.13 -1.98
C PRO A 289 8.81 -7.83 -3.31
N TYR A 290 8.27 -7.15 -4.33
CA TYR A 290 7.95 -7.74 -5.62
C TYR A 290 9.15 -7.82 -6.55
N ILE A 291 9.94 -6.73 -6.69
CA ILE A 291 11.15 -6.77 -7.53
C ILE A 291 12.16 -7.77 -6.99
N SER A 292 12.20 -7.96 -5.66
CA SER A 292 13.07 -8.94 -5.01
C SER A 292 12.75 -10.40 -5.34
N LEU A 293 11.60 -10.67 -5.97
CA LEU A 293 11.21 -12.00 -6.47
C LEU A 293 11.58 -12.20 -7.95
N THR A 294 12.30 -11.25 -8.54
CA THR A 294 12.71 -11.26 -9.95
C THR A 294 14.21 -10.98 -10.06
N GLU A 295 14.82 -11.35 -11.17
CA GLU A 295 16.19 -10.98 -11.51
C GLU A 295 16.22 -9.81 -12.50
N ASN A 296 17.21 -8.92 -12.43
CA ASN A 296 17.39 -7.82 -13.38
C ASN A 296 16.26 -6.76 -13.41
N SER A 297 15.52 -6.59 -12.30
CA SER A 297 14.68 -5.41 -12.10
C SER A 297 15.53 -4.19 -11.78
N LYS A 298 15.11 -3.03 -12.28
CA LYS A 298 15.75 -1.73 -12.05
C LYS A 298 14.65 -0.66 -12.02
N VAL A 299 14.43 -0.05 -10.86
CA VAL A 299 13.39 0.98 -10.69
C VAL A 299 13.96 2.24 -10.05
N ARG A 300 13.40 3.41 -10.37
CA ARG A 300 13.77 4.67 -9.72
C ARG A 300 12.57 5.26 -8.97
N THR A 301 12.80 5.68 -7.72
CA THR A 301 11.80 6.31 -6.84
C THR A 301 12.15 7.77 -6.58
N ALA A 302 11.13 8.62 -6.45
CA ALA A 302 11.26 10.04 -6.14
C ALA A 302 11.95 10.28 -4.79
N GLU A 303 11.81 9.35 -3.85
CA GLU A 303 12.46 9.39 -2.55
C GLU A 303 12.66 7.97 -2.02
N PHE A 304 13.85 7.67 -1.52
CA PHE A 304 14.09 6.45 -0.75
C PHE A 304 13.76 6.68 0.73
N THR A 305 12.58 6.24 1.12
CA THR A 305 12.06 6.46 2.46
C THR A 305 12.66 5.50 3.49
N LEU A 306 12.46 5.79 4.77
CA LEU A 306 12.83 4.86 5.84
C LEU A 306 12.02 3.55 5.79
N HIS A 307 10.79 3.60 5.24
CA HIS A 307 10.00 2.39 4.95
C HIS A 307 10.68 1.56 3.86
N ALA A 308 11.13 2.18 2.77
CA ALA A 308 11.84 1.51 1.70
C ALA A 308 13.12 0.83 2.22
N HIS A 309 13.94 1.56 2.99
CA HIS A 309 15.13 1.02 3.64
C HIS A 309 14.82 -0.19 4.55
N THR A 310 13.73 -0.11 5.32
CA THR A 310 13.27 -1.21 6.18
C THR A 310 12.86 -2.43 5.36
N ASN A 311 12.16 -2.23 4.24
CA ASN A 311 11.75 -3.33 3.36
C ASN A 311 12.96 -4.01 2.69
N VAL A 312 14.02 -3.27 2.33
CA VAL A 312 15.28 -3.86 1.82
C VAL A 312 15.89 -4.80 2.87
N TYR A 313 15.94 -4.38 4.14
CA TYR A 313 16.43 -5.23 5.23
C TYR A 313 15.63 -6.52 5.40
N VAL A 314 14.29 -6.42 5.38
CA VAL A 314 13.40 -7.60 5.52
C VAL A 314 13.60 -8.57 4.35
N VAL A 315 13.66 -8.05 3.12
CA VAL A 315 13.97 -8.84 1.92
C VAL A 315 15.30 -9.58 2.09
N LYS A 316 16.37 -8.88 2.48
CA LYS A 316 17.69 -9.49 2.69
C LYS A 316 17.62 -10.62 3.71
N LYS A 317 16.92 -10.42 4.84
CA LYS A 317 16.79 -11.43 5.90
C LYS A 317 16.02 -12.68 5.48
N ILE A 318 14.96 -12.55 4.68
CA ILE A 318 14.07 -13.68 4.37
C ILE A 318 14.44 -14.36 3.04
N LEU A 319 14.70 -13.55 2.01
CA LEU A 319 15.01 -14.03 0.66
C LEU A 319 16.51 -14.26 0.45
N GLY A 320 17.38 -13.71 1.31
CA GLY A 320 18.83 -13.74 1.10
C GLY A 320 19.28 -12.85 -0.06
N LYS A 321 18.38 -12.00 -0.59
CA LYS A 321 18.65 -11.17 -1.77
C LYS A 321 19.18 -9.80 -1.37
N GLU A 322 20.31 -9.42 -1.94
CA GLU A 322 20.88 -8.08 -1.77
C GLU A 322 20.43 -7.17 -2.91
N LEU A 323 19.79 -6.06 -2.56
CA LEU A 323 19.40 -5.04 -3.51
C LEU A 323 20.49 -3.97 -3.58
N LYS A 324 20.86 -3.54 -4.78
CA LYS A 324 21.74 -2.40 -4.97
C LYS A 324 20.92 -1.11 -4.90
N ILE A 325 21.38 -0.17 -4.07
CA ILE A 325 20.71 1.10 -3.78
C ILE A 325 21.66 2.24 -4.17
N GLU A 326 21.27 3.05 -5.14
CA GLU A 326 22.05 4.20 -5.62
C GLU A 326 21.45 5.50 -5.08
N ASN A 327 22.25 6.34 -4.41
CA ASN A 327 21.91 7.58 -3.67
C ASN A 327 21.40 7.41 -2.23
N GLY A 328 20.42 6.54 -1.99
CA GLY A 328 19.97 6.18 -0.63
C GLY A 328 18.99 7.17 0.03
N LEU A 329 18.91 7.14 1.37
CA LEU A 329 17.85 7.75 2.17
C LEU A 329 17.59 9.23 1.85
N GLY A 330 16.31 9.57 1.69
CA GLY A 330 15.83 10.94 1.44
C GLY A 330 16.14 11.50 0.05
N LYS A 331 16.73 10.69 -0.85
CA LYS A 331 17.10 11.11 -2.21
C LYS A 331 16.33 10.31 -3.26
N ILE A 332 16.23 10.87 -4.46
CA ILE A 332 15.84 10.12 -5.67
C ILE A 332 16.82 8.97 -5.82
N THR A 333 16.31 7.74 -5.88
CA THR A 333 17.14 6.54 -5.72
C THR A 333 16.78 5.49 -6.75
N THR A 334 17.81 4.87 -7.32
CA THR A 334 17.66 3.67 -8.15
C THR A 334 17.81 2.43 -7.27
N ILE A 335 16.87 1.49 -7.39
CA ILE A 335 16.87 0.19 -6.71
C ILE A 335 16.98 -0.89 -7.77
N SER A 336 17.92 -1.82 -7.64
CA SER A 336 18.08 -2.93 -8.58
C SER A 336 18.35 -4.27 -7.90
N THR A 337 17.93 -5.33 -8.58
CA THR A 337 17.97 -6.74 -8.14
C THR A 337 18.97 -7.56 -8.92
#